data_AF-A0A1D2WYE9-F1
#
_entry.id   AF-A0A1D2WYE9-F1
#
_cell.length_a   1.000
_cell.length_b   1.000
_cell.length_c   1.000
_cell.angle_alpha   90.00
_cell.angle_beta   90.00
_cell.angle_gamma   90.00
#
_symmetry.space_group_name_H-M   'P 1'
#
loop_
_entity.id
_entity.type
_entity.pdbx_description
1 polymer ?
#
loop_
_entity_poly.entity_id
_entity_poly.type
_entity_poly.pdbx_seq_one_letter_code
_entity_poly.pdbx_strand_id
1 'polypeptide(L)'
;MTIPFATVTYFETDKTLRPEKPMNLTELEQYLDLNLPSENFFYAVEIDGNFSYLRAQSLPKQEPPYRKLADVVANQTVFEFENVSGTLVGFRTPDYVTSINVPGYHLHFITENRSAGGHVLEFELENGTAALDATPAFFMELPTSYSFAKVELEKDLKSEMETVEK
;
A
#
# COMPACT_ATOMS: atom_id res chain seq x y z
N MET A 1 -16.31 8.15 11.61
CA MET A 1 -15.84 7.24 10.55
C MET A 1 -15.21 6.05 11.25
N THR A 2 -15.68 4.83 11.00
CA THR A 2 -15.07 3.62 11.57
C THR A 2 -14.27 2.95 10.46
N ILE A 3 -13.03 2.58 10.75
CA ILE A 3 -12.11 1.97 9.79
C ILE A 3 -11.87 0.51 10.21
N PRO A 4 -12.11 -0.50 9.34
CA PRO A 4 -11.94 -1.90 9.71
C PRO A 4 -10.48 -2.35 9.69
N PHE A 5 -9.62 -1.65 8.93
CA PHE A 5 -8.19 -1.87 8.84
C PHE A 5 -7.50 -0.59 8.39
N ALA A 6 -6.43 -0.20 9.09
CA ALA A 6 -5.59 0.93 8.74
C ALA A 6 -4.16 0.68 9.24
N THR A 7 -3.17 1.15 8.48
CA THR A 7 -1.79 1.26 8.94
C THR A 7 -1.42 2.74 8.88
N VAL A 8 -0.94 3.29 9.99
CA VAL A 8 -0.57 4.72 10.11
C VAL A 8 0.68 4.85 10.95
N THR A 9 1.44 5.92 10.71
CA THR A 9 2.58 6.32 11.54
C THR A 9 2.65 7.84 11.62
N TYR A 10 3.38 8.37 12.59
CA TYR A 10 3.87 9.74 12.54
C TYR A 10 5.11 9.73 11.67
N PHE A 11 4.97 10.19 10.43
CA PHE A 11 6.04 10.10 9.44
C PHE A 11 7.17 11.10 9.73
N GLU A 12 8.40 10.61 9.82
CA GLU A 12 9.61 11.40 9.95
C GLU A 12 10.64 10.93 8.91
N THR A 13 11.08 11.84 8.03
CA THR A 13 12.02 11.48 6.96
C THR A 13 13.41 11.16 7.51
N ASP A 14 13.76 9.88 7.55
CA ASP A 14 15.11 9.40 7.88
C ASP A 14 16.03 9.42 6.67
N LYS A 15 15.50 9.09 5.49
CA LYS A 15 16.27 8.98 4.25
C LYS A 15 15.50 9.54 3.07
N THR A 16 16.19 10.27 2.21
CA THR A 16 15.66 10.79 0.95
C THR A 16 16.43 10.19 -0.23
N LEU A 17 15.69 9.69 -1.22
CA LEU A 17 16.19 9.11 -2.45
C LEU A 17 15.58 9.80 -3.66
N ARG A 18 16.32 9.86 -4.76
CA ARG A 18 15.88 10.47 -6.02
C ARG A 18 16.17 9.50 -7.15
N PRO A 19 15.16 8.81 -7.70
CA PRO A 19 15.32 8.00 -8.90
C PRO A 19 15.91 8.85 -10.03
N GLU A 20 17.05 8.41 -10.59
CA GLU A 20 17.77 9.16 -11.64
C GLU A 20 17.29 8.82 -13.06
N LYS A 21 16.48 7.77 -13.19
CA LYS A 21 15.89 7.30 -14.43
C LYS A 21 14.42 6.96 -14.19
N PRO A 22 13.59 6.89 -15.25
CA PRO A 22 12.26 6.35 -15.14
C PRO A 22 12.27 4.92 -14.58
N MET A 23 11.28 4.59 -13.76
CA MET A 23 11.14 3.30 -13.10
C MET A 23 9.68 2.86 -13.04
N ASN A 24 9.42 1.60 -13.34
CA ASN A 24 8.14 0.97 -12.99
C ASN A 24 8.11 0.58 -11.50
N LEU A 25 6.95 0.08 -11.03
CA LEU A 25 6.78 -0.37 -9.65
C LEU A 25 7.87 -1.36 -9.20
N THR A 26 8.15 -2.41 -9.98
CA THR A 26 9.12 -3.44 -9.58
C THR A 26 10.54 -2.88 -9.49
N GLU A 27 10.92 -2.02 -10.43
CA GLU A 27 12.24 -1.37 -10.42
C GLU A 27 12.37 -0.40 -9.25
N LEU A 28 11.30 0.31 -8.89
CA LEU A 28 11.31 1.22 -7.74
C LEU A 28 11.42 0.45 -6.42
N GLU A 29 10.66 -0.63 -6.24
CA GLU A 29 10.75 -1.50 -5.06
C GLU A 29 12.18 -2.01 -4.86
N GLN A 30 12.82 -2.53 -5.91
CA GLN A 30 14.21 -2.99 -5.87
C GLN A 30 15.19 -1.86 -5.55
N TYR A 31 15.00 -0.68 -6.15
CA TYR A 31 15.83 0.49 -5.89
C TYR A 31 15.74 0.94 -4.43
N LEU A 32 14.53 0.95 -3.87
CA LEU A 32 14.30 1.29 -2.46
C LEU A 32 14.93 0.23 -1.55
N ASP A 33 14.70 -1.06 -1.79
CA ASP A 33 15.22 -2.17 -0.99
C ASP A 33 16.76 -2.19 -0.92
N LEU A 34 17.45 -1.93 -2.03
CA LEU A 34 18.92 -1.77 -2.07
C LEU A 34 19.45 -0.64 -1.17
N ASN A 35 18.56 0.26 -0.77
CA ASN A 35 18.86 1.42 0.05
C ASN A 35 18.37 1.29 1.49
N LEU A 36 17.77 0.17 1.89
CA LEU A 36 17.30 -0.05 3.25
C LEU A 36 18.39 -0.64 4.14
N PRO A 37 18.44 -0.28 5.43
CA PRO A 37 19.38 -0.87 6.37
C PRO A 37 19.07 -2.35 6.67
N SER A 38 17.81 -2.78 6.56
CA SER A 38 17.41 -4.18 6.75
C SER A 38 16.03 -4.49 6.18
N GLU A 39 15.86 -5.63 5.52
CA GLU A 39 14.55 -6.12 5.07
C GLU A 39 13.63 -6.56 6.22
N ASN A 40 14.16 -6.66 7.45
CA ASN A 40 13.41 -7.12 8.63
C ASN A 40 12.68 -5.99 9.37
N PHE A 41 12.84 -4.73 8.96
CA PHE A 41 12.14 -3.59 9.54
C PHE A 41 10.92 -3.20 8.70
N PHE A 42 9.98 -2.51 9.34
CA PHE A 42 8.93 -1.78 8.65
C PHE A 42 9.47 -0.44 8.19
N TYR A 43 8.95 0.03 7.05
CA TYR A 43 9.24 1.35 6.55
C TYR A 43 7.96 2.03 6.10
N ALA A 44 7.75 3.27 6.48
CA ALA A 44 6.80 4.13 5.80
C ALA A 44 7.48 4.79 4.60
N VAL A 45 6.72 4.94 3.52
CA VAL A 45 7.22 5.41 2.23
C VAL A 45 6.29 6.51 1.73
N GLU A 46 6.88 7.65 1.39
CA GLU A 46 6.21 8.75 0.70
C GLU A 46 6.99 9.07 -0.58
N ILE A 47 6.32 9.12 -1.73
CA ILE A 47 6.95 9.41 -3.02
C ILE A 47 6.16 10.45 -3.75
N ASP A 48 6.69 11.66 -3.80
CA ASP A 48 6.19 12.73 -4.66
C ASP A 48 6.80 12.59 -6.05
N GLY A 49 5.98 12.57 -7.10
CA GLY A 49 6.48 12.34 -8.44
C GLY A 49 5.54 12.69 -9.58
N ASN A 50 6.12 12.60 -10.77
CA ASN A 50 5.43 12.67 -12.05
C ASN A 50 5.39 11.28 -12.67
N PHE A 51 4.20 10.82 -13.02
CA PHE A 51 3.96 9.49 -13.55
C PHE A 51 3.48 9.62 -14.99
N SER A 52 4.17 8.98 -15.94
CA SER A 52 3.70 8.92 -17.32
C SER A 52 2.46 8.04 -17.42
N TYR A 53 2.39 6.99 -16.60
CA TYR A 53 1.21 6.13 -16.43
C TYR A 53 1.07 5.69 -14.96
N LEU A 54 -0.16 5.57 -14.48
CA LEU A 54 -0.47 4.98 -13.17
C LEU A 54 -1.83 4.28 -13.21
N ARG A 55 -1.89 3.05 -12.72
CA ARG A 55 -3.13 2.30 -12.52
C ARG A 55 -3.39 2.09 -11.04
N ALA A 56 -4.57 2.49 -10.58
CA ALA A 56 -5.00 2.31 -9.20
C ALA A 56 -6.43 1.75 -9.13
N GLN A 57 -6.78 1.12 -8.02
CA GLN A 57 -8.11 0.57 -7.79
C GLN A 57 -8.76 1.16 -6.54
N SER A 58 -10.09 1.19 -6.55
CA SER A 58 -10.91 1.39 -5.37
C SER A 58 -11.99 0.33 -5.29
N LEU A 59 -12.20 -0.19 -4.09
CA LEU A 59 -13.28 -1.13 -3.83
C LEU A 59 -14.61 -0.41 -3.61
N PRO A 60 -15.72 -0.94 -4.14
CA PRO A 60 -17.04 -0.35 -3.90
C PRO A 60 -17.46 -0.55 -2.44
N LYS A 61 -18.32 0.35 -1.96
CA LYS A 61 -18.98 0.20 -0.67
C LYS A 61 -19.76 -1.12 -0.64
N GLN A 62 -19.57 -1.91 0.42
CA GLN A 62 -20.37 -3.10 0.68
C GLN A 62 -21.51 -2.81 1.64
N GLU A 63 -22.58 -3.58 1.51
CA GLU A 63 -23.68 -3.62 2.47
C GLU A 63 -23.80 -5.04 3.07
N PRO A 64 -24.30 -5.19 4.30
CA PRO A 64 -24.53 -6.51 4.88
C PRO A 64 -25.44 -7.40 4.02
N PRO A 65 -25.19 -8.73 3.95
CA PRO A 65 -24.06 -9.42 4.58
C PRO A 65 -22.74 -9.16 3.83
N TYR A 66 -21.69 -8.79 4.59
CA TYR A 66 -20.38 -8.50 4.01
C TYR A 66 -19.76 -9.76 3.42
N ARG A 67 -19.22 -9.63 2.20
CA ARG A 67 -18.55 -10.72 1.48
C ARG A 67 -17.06 -10.68 1.76
N LYS A 68 -16.36 -11.78 1.47
CA LYS A 68 -14.89 -11.78 1.50
C LYS A 68 -14.35 -10.76 0.50
N LEU A 69 -13.18 -10.20 0.82
CA LEU A 69 -12.55 -9.18 -0.01
C LEU A 69 -12.20 -9.72 -1.41
N ALA A 70 -11.72 -10.95 -1.50
CA ALA A 70 -11.45 -11.66 -2.75
C ALA A 70 -12.69 -11.85 -3.64
N ASP A 71 -13.91 -11.88 -3.08
CA ASP A 71 -15.16 -11.98 -3.87
C ASP A 71 -15.61 -10.60 -4.41
N VAL A 72 -15.04 -9.53 -3.88
CA VAL A 72 -15.47 -8.14 -4.12
C VAL A 72 -14.49 -7.41 -5.03
N VAL A 73 -13.21 -7.81 -5.00
CA VAL A 73 -12.17 -7.31 -5.92
C VAL A 73 -12.57 -7.48 -7.39
N ALA A 74 -13.33 -8.52 -7.74
CA ALA A 74 -13.86 -8.72 -9.09
C ALA A 74 -14.81 -7.59 -9.57
N ASN A 75 -15.37 -6.78 -8.65
CA ASN A 75 -16.22 -5.63 -8.94
C ASN A 75 -15.52 -4.30 -8.62
N GLN A 76 -14.19 -4.30 -8.54
CA GLN A 76 -13.44 -3.09 -8.27
C GLN A 76 -13.57 -2.07 -9.41
N THR A 77 -13.39 -0.80 -9.05
CA THR A 77 -13.20 0.24 -10.04
C THR A 77 -11.71 0.43 -10.23
N VAL A 78 -11.24 0.23 -11.46
CA VAL A 78 -9.86 0.52 -11.86
C VAL A 78 -9.83 1.90 -12.52
N PHE A 79 -8.85 2.70 -12.14
CA PHE A 79 -8.58 4.02 -12.67
C PHE A 79 -7.21 3.99 -13.34
N GLU A 80 -7.13 4.58 -14.53
CA GLU A 80 -5.89 4.80 -15.25
C GLU A 80 -5.65 6.30 -15.34
N PHE A 81 -4.43 6.70 -15.03
CA PHE A 81 -3.96 8.08 -15.09
C PHE A 81 -2.80 8.16 -16.07
N GLU A 82 -2.85 9.15 -16.94
CA GLU A 82 -1.83 9.43 -17.96
C GLU A 82 -1.20 10.79 -17.66
N ASN A 83 0.14 10.86 -17.63
CA ASN A 83 0.90 12.08 -17.38
C ASN A 83 0.40 12.86 -16.14
N VAL A 84 0.37 12.19 -14.99
CA VAL A 84 -0.20 12.71 -13.75
C VAL A 84 0.88 13.02 -12.71
N SER A 85 0.70 14.10 -11.97
CA SER A 85 1.52 14.42 -10.79
C SER A 85 0.76 14.06 -9.53
N GLY A 86 1.45 13.53 -8.52
CA GLY A 86 0.85 13.20 -7.24
C GLY A 86 1.81 12.52 -6.28
N THR A 87 1.24 11.93 -5.24
CA THR A 87 1.98 11.34 -4.13
C THR A 87 1.57 9.89 -3.94
N LEU A 88 2.56 8.99 -3.88
CA LEU A 88 2.40 7.64 -3.35
C LEU A 88 2.66 7.67 -1.84
N VAL A 89 1.81 7.01 -1.07
CA VAL A 89 2.01 6.80 0.37
C VAL A 89 1.76 5.34 0.71
N GLY A 90 2.54 4.78 1.62
CA GLY A 90 2.31 3.42 2.05
C GLY A 90 3.40 2.88 2.94
N PHE A 91 3.46 1.56 3.00
CA PHE A 91 4.40 0.85 3.87
C PHE A 91 5.08 -0.28 3.11
N ARG A 92 6.36 -0.50 3.42
CA ARG A 92 7.04 -1.76 3.17
C ARG A 92 7.00 -2.59 4.46
N THR A 93 6.41 -3.79 4.41
CA THR A 93 6.39 -4.69 5.57
C THR A 93 7.20 -5.97 5.35
N PRO A 94 7.86 -6.53 6.38
CA PRO A 94 8.63 -7.76 6.26
C PRO A 94 7.78 -9.00 5.96
N ASP A 95 8.34 -10.00 5.29
CA ASP A 95 7.63 -11.24 4.94
C ASP A 95 7.06 -12.00 6.14
N TYR A 96 7.72 -11.91 7.31
CA TYR A 96 7.30 -12.61 8.51
C TYR A 96 5.99 -12.11 9.11
N VAL A 97 5.42 -10.99 8.63
CA VAL A 97 4.14 -10.43 9.11
C VAL A 97 2.95 -10.68 8.18
N THR A 98 3.05 -11.64 7.25
CA THR A 98 2.00 -11.99 6.27
C THR A 98 0.59 -12.20 6.87
N SER A 99 0.47 -12.70 8.10
CA SER A 99 -0.84 -12.90 8.75
C SER A 99 -1.43 -11.63 9.38
N ILE A 100 -0.68 -10.53 9.36
CA ILE A 100 -0.96 -9.28 10.08
C ILE A 100 -1.08 -8.09 9.12
N ASN A 101 -0.22 -8.02 8.12
CA ASN A 101 -0.19 -6.95 7.13
C ASN A 101 0.26 -7.50 5.76
N VAL A 102 0.26 -6.65 4.73
CA VAL A 102 0.64 -7.00 3.36
C VAL A 102 2.16 -6.96 3.21
N PRO A 103 2.85 -8.10 2.98
CA PRO A 103 4.30 -8.14 2.76
C PRO A 103 4.74 -7.37 1.53
N GLY A 104 5.95 -6.81 1.58
CA GLY A 104 6.47 -5.95 0.52
C GLY A 104 5.82 -4.57 0.56
N TYR A 105 5.73 -3.90 -0.58
CA TYR A 105 5.19 -2.55 -0.69
C TYR A 105 3.67 -2.59 -0.88
N HIS A 106 2.95 -1.94 0.02
CA HIS A 106 1.53 -1.64 -0.12
C HIS A 106 1.38 -0.12 -0.25
N LEU A 107 1.12 0.36 -1.46
CA LEU A 107 1.11 1.77 -1.81
C LEU A 107 -0.29 2.24 -2.24
N HIS A 108 -0.67 3.43 -1.80
CA HIS A 108 -1.84 4.16 -2.26
C HIS A 108 -1.39 5.45 -2.95
N PHE A 109 -2.15 5.91 -3.92
CA PHE A 109 -1.86 7.12 -4.69
C PHE A 109 -2.92 8.19 -4.47
N ILE A 110 -2.51 9.45 -4.49
CA ILE A 110 -3.39 10.61 -4.58
C ILE A 110 -2.83 11.62 -5.58
N THR A 111 -3.69 12.16 -6.45
CA THR A 111 -3.31 13.21 -7.40
C THR A 111 -2.93 14.51 -6.68
N GLU A 112 -2.08 15.34 -7.28
CA GLU A 112 -1.63 16.61 -6.70
C GLU A 112 -2.81 17.56 -6.36
N ASN A 113 -3.81 17.60 -7.24
CA ASN A 113 -5.05 18.37 -7.02
C ASN A 113 -6.03 17.70 -6.04
N ARG A 114 -5.69 16.52 -5.50
CA ARG A 114 -6.45 15.71 -4.54
C ARG A 114 -7.85 15.30 -5.00
N SER A 115 -8.09 15.23 -6.30
CA SER A 115 -9.40 14.87 -6.86
C SER A 115 -9.59 13.37 -7.08
N ALA A 116 -8.51 12.60 -7.18
CA ALA A 116 -8.56 11.17 -7.46
C ALA A 116 -7.37 10.42 -6.85
N GLY A 117 -7.46 9.10 -6.78
CA GLY A 117 -6.47 8.23 -6.16
C GLY A 117 -6.95 6.79 -6.03
N GLY A 118 -6.20 5.96 -5.31
CA GLY A 118 -6.58 4.58 -5.03
C GLY A 118 -5.41 3.71 -4.58
N HIS A 119 -5.68 2.43 -4.35
CA HIS A 119 -4.65 1.41 -4.12
C HIS A 119 -3.89 1.15 -5.42
N VAL A 120 -2.56 1.19 -5.39
CA VAL A 120 -1.71 1.17 -6.59
C VAL A 120 -1.54 -0.25 -7.10
N LEU A 121 -1.71 -0.44 -8.41
CA LEU A 121 -1.47 -1.71 -9.10
C LEU A 121 -0.19 -1.69 -9.92
N GLU A 122 0.06 -0.61 -10.65
CA GLU A 122 1.27 -0.38 -11.43
C GLU A 122 1.42 1.11 -11.76
N PHE A 123 2.62 1.53 -12.10
CA PHE A 123 2.91 2.86 -12.59
C PHE A 123 4.23 2.88 -13.38
N GLU A 124 4.45 3.98 -14.08
CA GLU A 124 5.73 4.40 -14.65
C GLU A 124 6.07 5.79 -14.09
N LEU A 125 7.06 5.83 -13.19
CA LEU A 125 7.54 7.06 -12.55
C LEU A 125 8.61 7.67 -13.45
N GLU A 126 8.41 8.91 -13.90
CA GLU A 126 9.39 9.63 -14.73
C GLU A 126 10.48 10.30 -13.89
N ASN A 127 10.06 10.93 -12.78
CA ASN A 127 10.94 11.58 -11.82
C ASN A 127 10.18 11.84 -10.53
N GLY A 128 10.90 11.90 -9.41
CA GLY A 128 10.32 12.14 -8.11
C GLY A 128 11.34 12.13 -6.97
N THR A 129 10.84 12.26 -5.76
CA THR A 129 11.61 12.12 -4.53
C THR A 129 10.92 11.12 -3.63
N ALA A 130 11.63 10.09 -3.21
CA ALA A 130 11.17 9.11 -2.23
C ALA A 130 11.73 9.47 -0.86
N ALA A 131 10.85 9.68 0.11
CA ALA A 131 11.17 9.80 1.52
C ALA A 131 10.85 8.47 2.23
N LEU A 132 11.77 8.02 3.06
CA LEU A 132 11.67 6.78 3.84
C LEU A 132 11.81 7.11 5.31
N ASP A 133 10.94 6.47 6.10
CA ASP A 133 10.95 6.46 7.57
C ASP A 133 11.15 5.01 7.99
N ALA A 134 12.23 4.73 8.72
CA ALA A 134 12.46 3.43 9.33
C ALA A 134 11.63 3.35 10.62
N THR A 135 10.63 2.47 10.63
CA THR A 135 9.65 2.38 11.72
C THR A 135 9.87 1.08 12.50
N PRO A 136 10.82 1.02 13.47
CA PRO A 136 11.17 -0.23 14.17
C PRO A 136 10.14 -0.66 15.23
N ALA A 137 9.14 0.18 15.51
CA ALA A 137 8.08 -0.11 16.46
C ALA A 137 6.77 -0.44 15.73
N PHE A 138 6.13 -1.53 16.14
CA PHE A 138 4.84 -1.95 15.63
C PHE A 138 3.84 -2.06 16.78
N PHE A 139 2.71 -1.35 16.66
CA PHE A 139 1.60 -1.43 17.58
C PHE A 139 0.35 -1.87 16.84
N MET A 140 -0.33 -2.88 17.37
CA MET A 140 -1.57 -3.40 16.83
C MET A 140 -2.71 -3.18 17.82
N GLU A 141 -3.73 -2.45 17.40
CA GLU A 141 -5.00 -2.37 18.12
C GLU A 141 -5.95 -3.46 17.60
N LEU A 142 -6.35 -4.37 18.48
CA LEU A 142 -7.28 -5.44 18.14
C LEU A 142 -8.73 -4.93 18.22
N PRO A 143 -9.58 -5.15 17.20
CA PRO A 143 -10.99 -4.83 17.29
C PRO A 143 -11.69 -5.63 18.39
N THR A 144 -12.51 -4.97 19.21
CA THR A 144 -13.31 -5.64 20.26
C THR A 144 -14.73 -5.99 19.82
N SER A 145 -14.98 -5.99 18.50
CA SER A 145 -16.31 -6.24 17.94
C SER A 145 -16.66 -7.73 17.95
N TYR A 146 -17.96 -8.04 17.99
CA TYR A 146 -18.44 -9.42 17.93
C TYR A 146 -17.97 -10.15 16.66
N SER A 147 -17.96 -9.47 15.51
CA SER A 147 -17.53 -10.05 14.24
C SER A 147 -16.05 -10.45 14.26
N PHE A 148 -15.19 -9.64 14.89
CA PHE A 148 -13.77 -9.98 15.04
C PHE A 148 -13.55 -11.11 16.06
N ALA A 149 -14.29 -11.11 17.17
CA ALA A 149 -14.18 -12.17 18.19
C ALA A 149 -14.66 -13.56 17.73
N LYS A 150 -15.37 -13.65 16.58
CA LYS A 150 -15.95 -14.90 16.06
C LYS A 150 -15.35 -15.36 14.74
N VAL A 151 -14.49 -14.57 14.11
CA VAL A 151 -13.87 -14.96 12.84
C VAL A 151 -12.79 -16.02 13.08
N GLU A 152 -12.72 -17.01 12.19
CA GLU A 152 -11.63 -17.99 12.15
C GLU A 152 -10.50 -17.44 11.26
N LEU A 153 -9.38 -17.03 11.88
CA LEU A 153 -8.25 -16.40 11.18
C LEU A 153 -7.08 -17.35 10.89
N GLU A 154 -7.09 -18.59 11.39
CA GLU A 154 -6.01 -19.58 11.21
C GLU A 154 -5.97 -20.25 9.82
N LYS A 155 -6.74 -19.74 8.86
CA LYS A 155 -6.73 -20.27 7.48
C LYS A 155 -5.53 -19.69 6.72
N ASP A 156 -5.01 -20.45 5.76
CA ASP A 156 -4.02 -19.91 4.82
C ASP A 156 -4.69 -18.88 3.91
N LEU A 157 -4.57 -17.60 4.30
CA LEU A 157 -5.17 -16.46 3.60
C LEU A 157 -4.16 -15.77 2.67
N LYS A 158 -2.92 -16.29 2.55
CA LYS A 158 -1.87 -15.63 1.77
C LYS A 158 -2.27 -15.47 0.30
N SER A 159 -2.80 -16.53 -0.32
CA SER A 159 -3.24 -16.48 -1.71
C SER A 159 -4.47 -15.59 -1.90
N GLU A 160 -5.38 -15.53 -0.92
CA GLU A 160 -6.53 -14.62 -0.96
C GLU A 160 -6.08 -13.16 -0.86
N MET A 161 -5.09 -12.85 -0.01
CA MET A 161 -4.49 -11.52 0.12
C MET A 161 -3.78 -11.08 -1.16
N GLU A 162 -2.93 -11.93 -1.75
CA GLU A 162 -2.24 -11.62 -3.01
C GLU A 162 -3.23 -11.32 -4.15
N THR A 163 -4.39 -11.99 -4.17
CA THR A 163 -5.45 -11.74 -5.18
C THR A 163 -6.15 -10.38 -4.99
N VAL A 164 -6.11 -9.84 -3.78
CA VAL A 164 -6.79 -8.58 -3.45
C VAL A 164 -5.88 -7.37 -3.65
N GLU A 165 -4.61 -7.52 -3.29
CA GLU A 165 -3.63 -6.43 -3.17
C GLU A 165 -2.69 -6.32 -4.38
N LYS A 166 -2.86 -7.17 -5.41
CA LYS A 166 -2.06 -7.17 -6.65
C LYS A 166 -2.94 -7.47 -7.86
#